data_AF-Q7ZYT7-F1
#
_entry.id   AF-Q7ZYT7-F1
#
_cell.length_a   1.000
_cell.length_b   1.000
_cell.length_c   1.000
_cell.angle_alpha   90.00
_cell.angle_beta   90.00
_cell.angle_gamma   90.00
#
_symmetry.space_group_name_H-M   'P 1'
#
loop_
_entity.id
_entity.type
_entity.pdbx_description
1 polymer ?
#
loop_
_entity_poly.entity_id
_entity_poly.type
_entity_poly.pdbx_seq_one_letter_code
_entity_poly.pdbx_strand_id
1 'polypeptide(L)'
;EAHLLLRSALMDPNLDESIVKSELIAAFRESCAHLGDWFSRLGTKHSHLALPYYKMSCLSISDIINRIVGMEMPRGYGKGFLFYLKHALFEEQDEQLSEAMALKVIEIFNAMEKTQLPHVLCSPCLAHVSPRKAMGYLQNLQPSTLVSLIKANMARRMNDLDTCKNEIQHHSEMMLLCAFMDEPRLLMNERGKDVIPTALAFYFKDAAPGLLVASLVALHENNKINLAEAELFFKALCEKMDDEENVPQMLVDFWEARLSTYPPESVLQDILFKLTSYYVWRICRPHHLCVKPLKSPEDLRNSCSHFGLISPWTSKMMSKESALCYDCGEFFKLQSLLSGPSMDVKLFLPFLKLIPEDNNSCLSIHILCATRLMQYEKSIEKLLDRCPEAVISYAKHEVKEGSRDIWWNMLLPELCNRIRSIQSNNEVFISSLKDTLEMIAMELDTKDFLNALPDDGTAAFFLPYLLNQSKKKLTV
;
A
#
# COMPACT_ATOMS: atom_id res chain seq x y z
N GLU A 1 -27.78 -7.08 -46.62
CA GLU A 1 -28.63 -8.27 -46.88
C GLU A 1 -27.89 -9.57 -46.62
N ALA A 2 -26.80 -9.88 -47.35
CA ALA A 2 -25.99 -11.10 -47.12
C ALA A 2 -25.58 -11.33 -45.66
N HIS A 3 -25.11 -10.29 -44.96
CA HIS A 3 -24.76 -10.37 -43.54
C HIS A 3 -25.94 -10.81 -42.65
N LEU A 4 -27.16 -10.33 -42.94
CA LEU A 4 -28.34 -10.68 -42.17
C LEU A 4 -28.77 -12.13 -42.42
N LEU A 5 -28.62 -12.62 -43.66
CA LEU A 5 -28.87 -14.02 -44.02
C LEU A 5 -27.89 -14.98 -43.31
N LEU A 6 -26.59 -14.62 -43.28
CA LEU A 6 -25.59 -15.39 -42.55
C LEU A 6 -25.89 -15.42 -41.05
N ARG A 7 -26.25 -14.27 -40.47
CA ARG A 7 -26.66 -14.18 -39.07
C ARG A 7 -27.91 -15.00 -38.78
N SER A 8 -28.94 -14.97 -39.64
CA SER A 8 -30.16 -15.76 -39.42
C SER A 8 -29.88 -17.25 -39.52
N ALA A 9 -29.04 -17.68 -40.46
CA ALA A 9 -28.66 -19.08 -40.60
C ALA A 9 -27.92 -19.61 -39.36
N LEU A 10 -27.02 -18.81 -38.78
CA LEU A 10 -26.31 -19.16 -37.55
C LEU A 10 -27.18 -19.19 -36.28
N MET A 11 -28.37 -18.58 -36.33
CA MET A 11 -29.32 -18.54 -35.21
C MET A 11 -30.37 -19.67 -35.28
N ASP A 12 -30.34 -20.51 -36.32
CA ASP A 12 -31.24 -21.66 -36.44
C ASP A 12 -30.87 -22.72 -35.38
N PRO A 13 -31.79 -23.04 -34.44
CA PRO A 13 -31.53 -24.06 -33.41
C PRO A 13 -31.32 -25.47 -33.97
N ASN A 14 -31.69 -25.72 -35.23
CA ASN A 14 -31.50 -27.01 -35.90
C ASN A 14 -30.14 -27.11 -36.62
N LEU A 15 -29.27 -26.10 -36.51
CA LEU A 15 -27.96 -26.12 -37.13
C LEU A 15 -26.98 -27.02 -36.36
N ASP A 16 -26.84 -28.27 -36.82
CA ASP A 16 -25.91 -29.25 -36.27
C ASP A 16 -24.44 -28.81 -36.36
N GLU A 17 -23.61 -29.28 -35.42
CA GLU A 17 -22.15 -29.11 -35.42
C GLU A 17 -21.51 -29.90 -36.56
N SER A 18 -21.62 -29.33 -37.76
CA SER A 18 -21.16 -29.90 -39.01
C SER A 18 -20.15 -28.96 -39.69
N ILE A 19 -19.48 -29.48 -40.73
CA ILE A 19 -18.60 -28.70 -41.61
C ILE A 19 -19.33 -27.45 -42.16
N VAL A 20 -20.63 -27.56 -42.43
CA VAL A 20 -21.48 -26.46 -42.92
C VAL A 20 -21.55 -25.32 -41.90
N LYS A 21 -21.62 -25.62 -40.61
CA LYS A 21 -21.60 -24.60 -39.55
C LYS A 21 -20.27 -23.85 -39.51
N SER A 22 -19.15 -24.56 -39.69
CA SER A 22 -17.81 -23.95 -39.76
C SER A 22 -17.68 -23.02 -40.97
N GLU A 23 -18.17 -23.42 -42.15
CA GLU A 23 -18.20 -22.58 -43.35
C GLU A 23 -19.08 -21.34 -43.18
N LEU A 24 -20.26 -21.49 -42.56
CA LEU A 24 -21.15 -20.37 -42.24
C LEU A 24 -20.50 -19.39 -41.26
N ILE A 25 -19.80 -19.87 -40.24
CA ILE A 25 -19.05 -19.04 -39.30
C ILE A 25 -17.92 -18.28 -40.02
N ALA A 26 -17.18 -18.95 -40.90
CA ALA A 26 -16.12 -18.31 -41.69
C ALA A 26 -16.69 -17.21 -42.60
N ALA A 27 -17.76 -17.50 -43.34
CA ALA A 27 -18.45 -16.53 -44.18
C ALA A 27 -19.03 -15.36 -43.38
N PHE A 28 -19.57 -15.63 -42.18
CA PHE A 28 -20.03 -14.59 -41.26
C PHE A 28 -18.90 -13.68 -40.80
N ARG A 29 -17.75 -14.24 -40.39
CA ARG A 29 -16.56 -13.48 -39.99
C ARG A 29 -16.01 -12.63 -41.13
N GLU A 30 -15.93 -13.18 -42.34
CA GLU A 30 -15.55 -12.45 -43.56
C GLU A 30 -16.53 -11.29 -43.84
N SER A 31 -17.84 -11.57 -43.74
CA SER A 31 -18.87 -10.54 -43.89
C SER A 31 -18.74 -9.43 -42.84
N CYS A 32 -18.43 -9.77 -41.59
CA CYS A 32 -18.12 -8.80 -40.54
C CYS A 32 -16.89 -7.96 -40.90
N ALA A 33 -15.81 -8.56 -41.40
CA ALA A 33 -14.61 -7.84 -41.82
C ALA A 33 -14.93 -6.81 -42.91
N HIS A 34 -15.70 -7.18 -43.92
CA HIS A 34 -16.13 -6.25 -44.98
C HIS A 34 -17.02 -5.10 -44.47
N LEU A 35 -17.90 -5.37 -43.51
CA LEU A 35 -18.68 -4.31 -42.87
C LEU A 35 -17.78 -3.38 -42.06
N GLY A 36 -16.81 -3.93 -41.32
CA GLY A 36 -15.75 -3.17 -40.66
C GLY A 36 -15.03 -2.26 -41.64
N ASP A 37 -14.55 -2.81 -42.77
CA ASP A 37 -13.88 -2.09 -43.84
C ASP A 37 -14.76 -0.95 -44.38
N TRP A 38 -16.07 -1.17 -44.54
CA TRP A 38 -17.01 -0.15 -45.00
C TRP A 38 -17.20 0.98 -44.00
N PHE A 39 -17.48 0.67 -42.73
CA PHE A 39 -17.69 1.68 -41.68
C PHE A 39 -16.40 2.42 -41.33
N SER A 40 -15.24 1.82 -41.60
CA SER A 40 -13.93 2.42 -41.31
C SER A 40 -13.55 3.58 -42.24
N ARG A 41 -14.19 3.69 -43.42
CA ARG A 41 -13.91 4.71 -44.45
C ARG A 41 -14.24 6.14 -44.00
N LEU A 42 -13.70 7.10 -44.75
CA LEU A 42 -13.97 8.53 -44.56
C LEU A 42 -15.44 8.87 -44.82
N GLY A 43 -16.05 9.68 -43.95
CA GLY A 43 -17.37 10.28 -44.18
C GLY A 43 -18.59 9.42 -43.82
N THR A 44 -18.40 8.23 -43.22
CA THR A 44 -19.51 7.42 -42.72
C THR A 44 -20.13 8.07 -41.47
N LYS A 45 -21.45 8.22 -41.43
CA LYS A 45 -22.18 8.75 -40.25
C LYS A 45 -22.11 7.79 -39.04
N HIS A 46 -21.88 6.51 -39.30
CA HIS A 46 -21.88 5.44 -38.30
C HIS A 46 -20.49 4.80 -38.13
N SER A 47 -19.44 5.62 -38.14
CA SER A 47 -18.05 5.15 -38.05
C SER A 47 -17.74 4.32 -36.79
N HIS A 48 -18.48 4.52 -35.70
CA HIS A 48 -18.38 3.74 -34.47
C HIS A 48 -18.72 2.25 -34.67
N LEU A 49 -19.49 1.89 -35.70
CA LEU A 49 -19.85 0.51 -36.01
C LEU A 49 -18.66 -0.29 -36.55
N ALA A 50 -17.56 0.34 -36.95
CA ALA A 50 -16.35 -0.38 -37.37
C ALA A 50 -15.83 -1.31 -36.26
N LEU A 51 -15.85 -0.85 -35.01
CA LEU A 51 -15.36 -1.61 -33.85
C LEU A 51 -16.09 -2.96 -33.64
N PRO A 52 -17.43 -3.00 -33.44
CA PRO A 52 -18.12 -4.27 -33.21
C PRO A 52 -17.98 -5.23 -34.40
N TYR A 53 -17.96 -4.73 -35.64
CA TYR A 53 -17.77 -5.59 -36.81
C TYR A 53 -16.36 -6.16 -36.91
N TYR A 54 -15.31 -5.39 -36.61
CA TYR A 54 -13.95 -5.94 -36.53
C TYR A 54 -13.78 -6.92 -35.36
N LYS A 55 -14.40 -6.67 -34.21
CA LYS A 55 -14.41 -7.65 -33.11
C LYS A 55 -15.08 -8.97 -33.51
N MET A 56 -16.23 -8.88 -34.19
CA MET A 56 -16.96 -10.07 -34.68
C MET A 56 -16.25 -10.80 -35.81
N SER A 57 -15.32 -10.18 -36.53
CA SER A 57 -14.53 -10.86 -37.56
C SER A 57 -13.41 -11.72 -37.00
N CYS A 58 -13.04 -11.53 -35.71
CA CYS A 58 -11.94 -12.23 -35.05
C CYS A 58 -10.59 -12.10 -35.78
N LEU A 59 -10.41 -11.01 -36.53
CA LEU A 59 -9.13 -10.71 -37.19
C LEU A 59 -8.16 -10.06 -36.19
N SER A 60 -6.87 -10.30 -36.40
CA SER A 60 -5.83 -9.59 -35.65
C SER A 60 -5.77 -8.11 -36.04
N ILE A 61 -5.20 -7.28 -35.17
CA ILE A 61 -4.89 -5.87 -35.45
C ILE A 61 -4.03 -5.79 -36.72
N SER A 62 -3.04 -6.69 -36.84
CA SER A 62 -2.15 -6.78 -38.00
C SER A 62 -2.92 -7.05 -39.30
N ASP A 63 -3.87 -8.00 -39.29
CA ASP A 63 -4.68 -8.33 -40.46
C ASP A 63 -5.55 -7.15 -40.89
N ILE A 64 -6.18 -6.46 -39.93
CA ILE A 64 -7.05 -5.31 -40.21
C ILE A 64 -6.23 -4.14 -40.79
N ILE A 65 -5.04 -3.87 -40.25
CA ILE A 65 -4.13 -2.85 -40.81
C ILE A 65 -3.78 -3.20 -42.26
N ASN A 66 -3.40 -4.45 -42.55
CA ASN A 66 -3.03 -4.89 -43.89
C ASN A 66 -4.19 -4.76 -44.88
N ARG A 67 -5.40 -5.12 -44.47
CA ARG A 67 -6.60 -4.97 -45.30
C ARG A 67 -6.83 -3.52 -45.72
N ILE A 68 -6.74 -2.59 -44.77
CA ILE A 68 -7.03 -1.17 -45.02
C ILE A 68 -5.89 -0.48 -45.78
N VAL A 69 -4.63 -0.84 -45.50
CA VAL A 69 -3.47 -0.31 -46.23
C VAL A 69 -3.45 -0.84 -47.67
N GLY A 70 -3.89 -2.08 -47.90
CA GLY A 70 -4.05 -2.67 -49.23
C GLY A 70 -5.21 -2.06 -50.03
N MET A 71 -6.15 -1.36 -49.38
CA MET A 71 -7.14 -0.54 -50.08
C MET A 71 -6.47 0.76 -50.51
N GLU A 72 -6.42 1.03 -51.82
CA GLU A 72 -6.01 2.33 -52.36
C GLU A 72 -7.01 3.41 -51.92
N MET A 73 -6.85 3.91 -50.70
CA MET A 73 -7.73 4.91 -50.09
C MET A 73 -7.25 6.30 -50.52
N PRO A 74 -8.02 7.06 -51.34
CA PRO A 74 -7.49 8.24 -52.02
C PRO A 74 -7.13 9.44 -51.12
N ARG A 75 -7.47 9.41 -49.82
CA ARG A 75 -7.40 10.59 -48.92
C ARG A 75 -7.10 10.27 -47.44
N GLY A 76 -6.31 9.24 -47.16
CA GLY A 76 -5.90 8.91 -45.78
C GLY A 76 -6.91 8.04 -45.01
N TYR A 77 -6.69 7.90 -43.70
CA TYR A 77 -7.42 6.95 -42.84
C TYR A 77 -8.75 7.52 -42.35
N GLY A 78 -9.80 6.70 -42.33
CA GLY A 78 -11.12 7.13 -41.87
C GLY A 78 -11.29 7.11 -40.35
N LYS A 79 -12.26 7.90 -39.85
CA LYS A 79 -12.56 8.02 -38.41
C LYS A 79 -12.95 6.69 -37.77
N GLY A 80 -13.61 5.80 -38.51
CA GLY A 80 -13.99 4.49 -38.00
C GLY A 80 -12.78 3.57 -37.79
N PHE A 81 -11.79 3.63 -38.69
CA PHE A 81 -10.54 2.90 -38.50
C PHE A 81 -9.75 3.41 -37.29
N LEU A 82 -9.61 4.74 -37.16
CA LEU A 82 -8.94 5.33 -36.00
C LEU A 82 -9.66 4.99 -34.69
N PHE A 83 -10.99 4.98 -34.69
CA PHE A 83 -11.79 4.58 -33.54
C PHE A 83 -11.51 3.12 -33.14
N TYR A 84 -11.47 2.20 -34.11
CA TYR A 84 -11.07 0.82 -33.88
C TYR A 84 -9.64 0.72 -33.31
N LEU A 85 -8.65 1.35 -33.96
CA LEU A 85 -7.25 1.28 -33.53
C LEU A 85 -7.06 1.80 -32.12
N LYS A 86 -7.68 2.92 -31.74
CA LYS A 86 -7.61 3.43 -30.36
C LYS A 86 -8.12 2.40 -29.36
N HIS A 87 -9.27 1.80 -29.64
CA HIS A 87 -9.86 0.81 -28.75
C HIS A 87 -9.00 -0.46 -28.66
N ALA A 88 -8.49 -0.96 -29.79
CA ALA A 88 -7.61 -2.12 -29.81
C ALA A 88 -6.31 -1.85 -29.04
N LEU A 89 -5.67 -0.71 -29.25
CA LEU A 89 -4.40 -0.36 -28.60
C LEU A 89 -4.55 -0.04 -27.11
N PHE A 90 -5.74 0.41 -26.67
CA PHE A 90 -5.96 0.83 -25.30
C PHE A 90 -6.60 -0.23 -24.41
N GLU A 91 -7.43 -1.11 -24.98
CA GLU A 91 -8.19 -2.10 -24.21
C GLU A 91 -7.78 -3.55 -24.53
N GLU A 92 -7.21 -3.85 -25.69
CA GLU A 92 -6.82 -5.22 -26.08
C GLU A 92 -5.31 -5.40 -25.91
N GLN A 93 -4.90 -6.25 -24.96
CA GLN A 93 -3.50 -6.35 -24.52
C GLN A 93 -2.78 -7.63 -24.98
N ASP A 94 -3.48 -8.53 -25.67
CA ASP A 94 -2.96 -9.88 -25.97
C ASP A 94 -2.10 -9.95 -27.24
N GLU A 95 -2.30 -9.05 -28.21
CA GLU A 95 -1.55 -9.04 -29.47
C GLU A 95 -0.33 -8.11 -29.40
N GLN A 96 0.86 -8.67 -29.63
CA GLN A 96 2.08 -7.88 -29.84
C GLN A 96 2.35 -7.72 -31.33
N LEU A 97 2.40 -6.47 -31.79
CA LEU A 97 2.66 -6.16 -33.20
C LEU A 97 4.14 -6.36 -33.54
N SER A 98 4.40 -6.77 -34.77
CA SER A 98 5.77 -6.74 -35.32
C SER A 98 6.29 -5.30 -35.38
N GLU A 99 7.62 -5.11 -35.38
CA GLU A 99 8.21 -3.76 -35.46
C GLU A 99 7.67 -2.97 -36.66
N ALA A 100 7.52 -3.62 -37.83
CA ALA A 100 6.99 -2.99 -39.04
C ALA A 100 5.54 -2.51 -38.87
N MET A 101 4.66 -3.33 -38.29
CA MET A 101 3.26 -2.96 -38.06
C MET A 101 3.12 -1.90 -36.97
N ALA A 102 3.91 -2.00 -35.91
CA ALA A 102 3.91 -1.02 -34.84
C ALA A 102 4.38 0.37 -35.33
N LEU A 103 5.39 0.41 -36.20
CA LEU A 103 5.79 1.64 -36.89
C LEU A 103 4.69 2.18 -37.78
N LYS A 104 3.97 1.31 -38.50
CA LYS A 104 2.83 1.74 -39.32
C LYS A 104 1.74 2.39 -38.48
N VAL A 105 1.43 1.83 -37.31
CA VAL A 105 0.51 2.43 -36.34
C VAL A 105 1.00 3.83 -35.91
N ILE A 106 2.28 3.97 -35.58
CA ILE A 106 2.87 5.28 -35.23
C ILE A 106 2.72 6.29 -36.37
N GLU A 107 2.99 5.90 -37.62
CA GLU A 107 2.81 6.75 -38.80
C GLU A 107 1.36 7.21 -38.96
N ILE A 108 0.39 6.30 -38.77
CA ILE A 108 -1.04 6.59 -38.83
C ILE A 108 -1.41 7.66 -37.81
N PHE A 109 -1.02 7.48 -36.54
CA PHE A 109 -1.33 8.46 -35.49
C PHE A 109 -0.58 9.77 -35.67
N ASN A 110 0.67 9.74 -36.12
CA ASN A 110 1.43 10.95 -36.41
C ASN A 110 0.82 11.78 -37.57
N ALA A 111 0.20 11.12 -38.56
CA ALA A 111 -0.47 11.79 -39.67
C ALA A 111 -1.86 12.33 -39.28
N MET A 112 -2.61 11.57 -38.48
CA MET A 112 -4.03 11.83 -38.24
C MET A 112 -4.32 12.53 -36.91
N GLU A 113 -3.66 12.12 -35.82
CA GLU A 113 -3.93 12.60 -34.45
C GLU A 113 -2.66 12.58 -33.58
N LYS A 114 -1.74 13.53 -33.83
CA LYS A 114 -0.45 13.62 -33.13
C LYS A 114 -0.55 13.67 -31.60
N THR A 115 -1.63 14.23 -31.07
CA THR A 115 -1.86 14.37 -29.62
C THR A 115 -2.06 13.03 -28.93
N GLN A 116 -2.49 11.98 -29.65
CA GLN A 116 -2.70 10.64 -29.11
C GLN A 116 -1.45 9.77 -29.17
N LEU A 117 -0.43 10.19 -29.91
CA LEU A 117 0.79 9.43 -30.10
C LEU A 117 1.51 9.06 -28.79
N PRO A 118 1.59 9.95 -27.77
CA PRO A 118 2.13 9.60 -26.46
C PRO A 118 1.47 8.36 -25.84
N HIS A 119 0.13 8.32 -25.83
CA HIS A 119 -0.67 7.24 -25.26
C HIS A 119 -0.50 5.93 -26.06
N VAL A 120 -0.44 6.04 -27.40
CA VAL A 120 -0.23 4.89 -28.29
C VAL A 120 1.13 4.24 -28.04
N LEU A 121 2.19 5.02 -27.80
CA LEU A 121 3.52 4.49 -27.52
C LEU A 121 3.63 3.78 -26.16
N CYS A 122 2.65 3.97 -25.27
CA CYS A 122 2.55 3.25 -23.99
C CYS A 122 1.77 1.93 -24.13
N SER A 123 1.15 1.65 -25.28
CA SER A 123 0.40 0.42 -25.49
C SER A 123 1.31 -0.81 -25.48
N PRO A 124 0.92 -1.91 -24.77
CA PRO A 124 1.62 -3.19 -24.83
C PRO A 124 1.76 -3.74 -26.25
N CYS A 125 0.81 -3.43 -27.14
CA CYS A 125 0.84 -3.86 -28.54
C CYS A 125 2.07 -3.32 -29.29
N LEU A 126 2.65 -2.22 -28.83
CA LEU A 126 3.82 -1.56 -29.40
C LEU A 126 5.13 -1.92 -28.68
N ALA A 127 5.16 -2.98 -27.87
CA ALA A 127 6.35 -3.41 -27.12
C ALA A 127 7.60 -3.59 -28.02
N HIS A 128 7.44 -4.05 -29.26
CA HIS A 128 8.55 -4.31 -30.20
C HIS A 128 9.02 -3.11 -31.01
N VAL A 129 8.45 -1.92 -30.79
CA VAL A 129 8.90 -0.70 -31.49
C VAL A 129 10.34 -0.39 -31.13
N SER A 130 11.14 -0.07 -32.15
CA SER A 130 12.49 0.46 -31.98
C SER A 130 12.47 1.77 -31.19
N PRO A 131 13.08 1.83 -29.99
CA PRO A 131 13.08 3.03 -29.16
C PRO A 131 13.66 4.27 -29.86
N ARG A 132 14.65 4.08 -30.76
CA ARG A 132 15.25 5.18 -31.54
C ARG A 132 14.25 5.81 -32.50
N LYS A 133 13.46 5.00 -33.21
CA LYS A 133 12.43 5.50 -34.14
C LYS A 133 11.33 6.21 -33.36
N ALA A 134 10.85 5.62 -32.27
CA ALA A 134 9.86 6.24 -31.38
C ALA A 134 10.34 7.60 -30.85
N MET A 135 11.60 7.68 -30.42
CA MET A 135 12.22 8.94 -29.96
C MET A 135 12.19 10.03 -31.03
N GLY A 136 12.47 9.68 -32.30
CA GLY A 136 12.40 10.61 -33.41
C GLY A 136 11.01 11.22 -33.62
N TYR A 137 9.94 10.45 -33.41
CA TYR A 137 8.57 10.99 -33.44
C TYR A 137 8.26 11.87 -32.22
N LEU A 138 8.71 11.47 -31.03
CA LEU A 138 8.51 12.23 -29.77
C LEU A 138 9.22 13.58 -29.76
N GLN A 139 10.37 13.71 -30.43
CA GLN A 139 11.10 14.98 -30.56
C GLN A 139 10.32 16.06 -31.31
N ASN A 140 9.39 15.65 -32.20
CA ASN A 140 8.58 16.55 -33.01
C ASN A 140 7.25 16.96 -32.33
N LEU A 141 6.99 16.48 -31.11
CA LEU A 141 5.79 16.80 -30.34
C LEU A 141 6.02 18.02 -29.44
N GLN A 142 4.91 18.67 -29.06
CA GLN A 142 4.93 19.73 -28.06
C GLN A 142 5.41 19.19 -26.71
N PRO A 143 6.27 19.91 -25.97
CA PRO A 143 6.80 19.45 -24.71
C PRO A 143 5.68 19.36 -23.66
N SER A 144 5.59 18.22 -22.99
CA SER A 144 4.72 18.00 -21.84
C SER A 144 5.37 16.98 -20.91
N THR A 145 4.93 16.92 -19.65
CA THR A 145 5.45 15.95 -18.68
C THR A 145 5.26 14.51 -19.15
N LEU A 146 4.10 14.21 -19.76
CA LEU A 146 3.83 12.90 -20.36
C LEU A 146 4.82 12.58 -21.49
N VAL A 147 5.08 13.53 -22.40
CA VAL A 147 6.05 13.34 -23.49
C VAL A 147 7.45 13.09 -22.94
N SER A 148 7.88 13.85 -21.93
CA SER A 148 9.17 13.64 -21.26
C SER A 148 9.28 12.26 -20.59
N LEU A 149 8.23 11.79 -19.92
CA LEU A 149 8.22 10.44 -19.32
C LEU A 149 8.32 9.33 -20.37
N ILE A 150 7.66 9.48 -21.52
CA ILE A 150 7.75 8.50 -22.60
C ILE A 150 9.14 8.54 -23.23
N LYS A 151 9.73 9.72 -23.44
CA LYS A 151 11.13 9.86 -23.86
C LYS A 151 12.06 9.17 -22.85
N ALA A 152 11.85 9.38 -21.55
CA ALA A 152 12.61 8.73 -20.51
C ALA A 152 12.47 7.19 -20.55
N ASN A 153 11.26 6.66 -20.80
CA ASN A 153 11.04 5.23 -21.00
C ASN A 153 11.79 4.69 -22.23
N MET A 154 11.76 5.41 -23.36
CA MET A 154 12.50 5.02 -24.58
C MET A 154 14.02 5.06 -24.35
N ALA A 155 14.53 6.10 -23.69
CA ALA A 155 15.94 6.22 -23.32
C ALA A 155 16.36 5.06 -22.39
N ARG A 156 15.52 4.73 -21.40
CA ARG A 156 15.74 3.61 -20.49
C ARG A 156 15.82 2.26 -21.21
N ARG A 157 14.97 2.03 -22.22
CA ARG A 157 15.02 0.84 -23.10
C ARG A 157 16.27 0.79 -23.98
N MET A 158 16.90 1.94 -24.24
CA MET A 158 18.19 2.05 -24.93
C MET A 158 19.40 1.95 -23.98
N ASN A 159 19.18 1.77 -22.67
CA ASN A 159 20.20 1.89 -21.62
C ASN A 159 20.92 3.26 -21.59
N ASP A 160 20.25 4.32 -22.04
CA ASP A 160 20.72 5.70 -21.93
C ASP A 160 20.16 6.35 -20.66
N LEU A 161 20.85 6.13 -19.55
CA LEU A 161 20.43 6.61 -18.22
C LEU A 161 20.54 8.13 -18.09
N ASP A 162 21.49 8.77 -18.76
CA ASP A 162 21.71 10.21 -18.69
C ASP A 162 20.54 10.96 -19.35
N THR A 163 20.15 10.55 -20.56
CA THR A 163 18.97 11.12 -21.22
C THR A 163 17.69 10.84 -20.43
N CYS A 164 17.55 9.63 -19.86
CA CYS A 164 16.41 9.28 -19.01
C CYS A 164 16.29 10.22 -17.81
N LYS A 165 17.40 10.44 -17.10
CA LYS A 165 17.46 11.31 -15.93
C LYS A 165 17.16 12.77 -16.29
N ASN A 166 17.75 13.29 -17.36
CA ASN A 166 17.54 14.67 -17.80
C ASN A 166 16.06 14.95 -18.11
N GLU A 167 15.38 14.05 -18.83
CA GLU A 167 13.96 14.22 -19.15
C GLU A 167 13.06 14.23 -17.90
N ILE A 168 13.45 13.56 -16.82
CA ILE A 168 12.67 13.49 -15.57
C ILE A 168 12.94 14.70 -14.66
N GLN A 169 14.20 15.12 -14.53
CA GLN A 169 14.63 16.15 -13.56
C GLN A 169 14.05 17.54 -13.80
N HIS A 170 13.54 17.82 -15.00
CA HIS A 170 12.93 19.11 -15.34
C HIS A 170 11.49 19.27 -14.81
N HIS A 171 10.90 18.22 -14.24
CA HIS A 171 9.52 18.23 -13.76
C HIS A 171 9.48 18.05 -12.24
N SER A 172 8.52 18.69 -11.57
CA SER A 172 8.28 18.48 -10.15
C SER A 172 7.60 17.12 -9.91
N GLU A 173 7.75 16.57 -8.70
CA GLU A 173 7.13 15.28 -8.33
C GLU A 173 5.61 15.28 -8.57
N MET A 174 4.92 16.38 -8.25
CA MET A 174 3.47 16.50 -8.49
C MET A 174 3.11 16.38 -9.98
N MET A 175 3.90 16.98 -10.87
CA MET A 175 3.67 16.89 -12.32
C MET A 175 3.89 15.45 -12.82
N LEU A 176 4.88 14.76 -12.28
CA LEU A 176 5.16 13.35 -12.60
C LEU A 176 4.02 12.45 -12.11
N LEU A 177 3.51 12.67 -10.90
CA LEU A 177 2.36 11.96 -10.35
C LEU A 177 1.12 12.14 -11.23
N CYS A 178 0.80 13.38 -11.63
CA CYS A 178 -0.31 13.64 -12.57
C CYS A 178 -0.14 12.89 -13.89
N ALA A 179 1.06 12.89 -14.47
CA ALA A 179 1.30 12.19 -15.73
C ALA A 179 1.17 10.66 -15.60
N PHE A 180 1.55 10.06 -14.46
CA PHE A 180 1.31 8.64 -14.20
C PHE A 180 -0.18 8.32 -13.99
N MET A 181 -0.95 9.22 -13.36
CA MET A 181 -2.40 9.05 -13.24
C MET A 181 -3.11 9.13 -14.60
N ASP A 182 -2.63 9.99 -15.49
CA ASP A 182 -3.12 10.11 -16.86
C ASP A 182 -2.75 8.89 -17.70
N GLU A 183 -1.55 8.33 -17.49
CA GLU A 183 -1.04 7.19 -18.26
C GLU A 183 -0.37 6.13 -17.37
N PRO A 184 -1.16 5.24 -16.71
CA PRO A 184 -0.64 4.21 -15.80
C PRO A 184 0.26 3.17 -16.49
N ARG A 185 0.09 2.98 -17.81
CA ARG A 185 0.88 2.05 -18.64
C ARG A 185 2.36 2.41 -18.74
N LEU A 186 2.74 3.61 -18.30
CA LEU A 186 4.13 3.98 -18.13
C LEU A 186 4.82 3.22 -17.00
N LEU A 187 4.09 2.79 -15.97
CA LEU A 187 4.65 2.07 -14.82
C LEU A 187 4.39 0.57 -14.90
N MET A 188 3.23 0.14 -15.38
CA MET A 188 2.86 -1.27 -15.43
C MET A 188 1.94 -1.57 -16.59
N ASN A 189 2.05 -2.77 -17.12
CA ASN A 189 1.09 -3.32 -18.08
C ASN A 189 0.35 -4.48 -17.43
N GLU A 190 -0.91 -4.63 -17.79
CA GLU A 190 -1.68 -5.83 -17.46
C GLU A 190 -1.47 -6.86 -18.59
N ARG A 191 -1.50 -8.14 -18.23
CA ARG A 191 -1.57 -9.25 -19.20
C ARG A 191 -2.43 -10.35 -18.60
N GLY A 192 -3.72 -10.33 -18.91
CA GLY A 192 -4.69 -11.21 -18.28
C GLY A 192 -4.84 -10.88 -16.79
N LYS A 193 -4.31 -11.75 -15.91
CA LYS A 193 -4.30 -11.52 -14.46
C LYS A 193 -2.94 -11.07 -13.91
N ASP A 194 -1.92 -11.04 -14.77
CA ASP A 194 -0.56 -10.71 -14.36
C ASP A 194 -0.31 -9.21 -14.52
N VAL A 195 0.41 -8.63 -13.55
CA VAL A 195 0.85 -7.23 -13.58
C VAL A 195 2.36 -7.22 -13.87
N ILE A 196 2.74 -6.58 -14.98
CA ILE A 196 4.12 -6.55 -15.48
C ILE A 196 4.68 -5.13 -15.34
N PRO A 197 5.62 -4.88 -14.41
CA PRO A 197 6.30 -3.60 -14.30
C PRO A 197 7.09 -3.25 -15.57
N THR A 198 7.08 -1.97 -15.96
CA THR A 198 7.82 -1.49 -17.13
C THR A 198 9.29 -1.25 -16.81
N ALA A 199 10.12 -1.07 -17.86
CA ALA A 199 11.51 -0.67 -17.70
C ALA A 199 11.67 0.67 -16.94
N LEU A 200 10.70 1.56 -17.08
CA LEU A 200 10.66 2.84 -16.36
C LEU A 200 10.36 2.64 -14.86
N ALA A 201 9.45 1.73 -14.50
CA ALA A 201 9.24 1.37 -13.09
C ALA A 201 10.50 0.80 -12.43
N PHE A 202 11.25 -0.06 -13.13
CA PHE A 202 12.55 -0.53 -12.64
C PHE A 202 13.58 0.60 -12.47
N TYR A 203 13.56 1.63 -13.31
CA TYR A 203 14.40 2.82 -13.10
C TYR A 203 14.00 3.58 -11.82
N PHE A 204 12.71 3.82 -11.61
CA PHE A 204 12.22 4.54 -10.43
C PHE A 204 12.42 3.77 -9.13
N LYS A 205 12.39 2.43 -9.18
CA LYS A 205 12.74 1.57 -8.05
C LYS A 205 14.09 1.97 -7.43
N ASP A 206 15.10 2.19 -8.26
CA ASP A 206 16.46 2.48 -7.81
C ASP A 206 16.70 3.99 -7.65
N ALA A 207 16.14 4.82 -8.54
CA ALA A 207 16.41 6.25 -8.59
C ALA A 207 15.57 7.09 -7.62
N ALA A 208 14.29 6.73 -7.44
CA ALA A 208 13.34 7.48 -6.61
C ALA A 208 12.20 6.57 -6.11
N PRO A 209 12.48 5.62 -5.20
CA PRO A 209 11.48 4.66 -4.71
C PRO A 209 10.27 5.33 -4.04
N GLY A 210 10.46 6.49 -3.39
CA GLY A 210 9.38 7.29 -2.80
C GLY A 210 8.37 7.80 -3.83
N LEU A 211 8.84 8.29 -4.98
CA LEU A 211 7.98 8.73 -6.07
C LEU A 211 7.21 7.56 -6.67
N LEU A 212 7.85 6.39 -6.80
CA LEU A 212 7.19 5.20 -7.30
C LEU A 212 6.04 4.76 -6.38
N VAL A 213 6.30 4.68 -5.07
CA VAL A 213 5.28 4.35 -4.07
C VAL A 213 4.14 5.37 -4.08
N ALA A 214 4.45 6.67 -4.11
CA ALA A 214 3.44 7.72 -4.20
C ALA A 214 2.60 7.62 -5.48
N SER A 215 3.21 7.24 -6.60
CA SER A 215 2.50 7.05 -7.88
C SER A 215 1.48 5.91 -7.78
N LEU A 216 1.86 4.77 -7.19
CA LEU A 216 0.95 3.63 -7.01
C LEU A 216 -0.17 3.94 -6.00
N VAL A 217 0.10 4.70 -4.94
CA VAL A 217 -0.95 5.20 -4.03
C VAL A 217 -1.94 6.08 -4.79
N ALA A 218 -1.45 7.04 -5.58
CA ALA A 218 -2.31 7.93 -6.36
C ALA A 218 -3.16 7.18 -7.39
N LEU A 219 -2.60 6.16 -8.06
CA LEU A 219 -3.34 5.30 -8.97
C LEU A 219 -4.46 4.53 -8.26
N HIS A 220 -4.18 3.98 -7.09
CA HIS A 220 -5.16 3.25 -6.30
C HIS A 220 -6.27 4.17 -5.75
N GLU A 221 -5.94 5.37 -5.28
CA GLU A 221 -6.92 6.36 -4.80
C GLU A 221 -7.89 6.83 -5.90
N ASN A 222 -7.41 6.88 -7.13
CA ASN A 222 -8.19 7.31 -8.29
C ASN A 222 -8.86 6.12 -9.03
N ASN A 223 -8.95 4.95 -8.40
CA ASN A 223 -9.55 3.72 -8.95
C ASN A 223 -8.95 3.31 -10.31
N LYS A 224 -7.68 3.63 -10.57
CA LYS A 224 -6.95 3.17 -11.77
C LYS A 224 -6.44 1.75 -11.60
N ILE A 225 -6.20 1.35 -10.35
CA ILE A 225 -5.84 -0.01 -9.95
C ILE A 225 -6.54 -0.38 -8.64
N ASN A 226 -6.71 -1.67 -8.42
CA ASN A 226 -7.11 -2.22 -7.14
C ASN A 226 -5.90 -2.57 -6.25
N LEU A 227 -6.16 -2.89 -4.99
CA LEU A 227 -5.11 -3.20 -4.01
C LEU A 227 -4.31 -4.45 -4.38
N ALA A 228 -4.96 -5.47 -4.98
CA ALA A 228 -4.30 -6.70 -5.38
C ALA A 228 -3.35 -6.49 -6.56
N GLU A 229 -3.71 -5.64 -7.53
CA GLU A 229 -2.85 -5.23 -8.64
C GLU A 229 -1.59 -4.49 -8.14
N ALA A 230 -1.74 -3.58 -7.18
CA ALA A 230 -0.59 -2.91 -6.56
C ALA A 230 0.34 -3.90 -5.84
N GLU A 231 -0.22 -4.92 -5.18
CA GLU A 231 0.54 -5.98 -4.54
C GLU A 231 1.31 -6.85 -5.53
N LEU A 232 0.65 -7.27 -6.62
CA LEU A 232 1.28 -8.01 -7.70
C LEU A 232 2.38 -7.18 -8.36
N PHE A 233 2.17 -5.87 -8.55
CA PHE A 233 3.16 -4.96 -9.09
C PHE A 233 4.45 -4.95 -8.26
N PHE A 234 4.36 -4.73 -6.94
CA PHE A 234 5.56 -4.67 -6.09
C PHE A 234 6.22 -6.04 -5.93
N LYS A 235 5.46 -7.14 -5.94
CA LYS A 235 6.02 -8.50 -5.97
C LYS A 235 6.83 -8.71 -7.25
N ALA A 236 6.25 -8.47 -8.42
CA ALA A 236 6.93 -8.59 -9.71
C ALA A 236 8.14 -7.67 -9.85
N LEU A 237 8.08 -6.45 -9.27
CA LEU A 237 9.18 -5.49 -9.30
C LEU A 237 10.36 -5.92 -8.42
N CYS A 238 10.09 -6.67 -7.34
CA CYS A 238 11.05 -7.05 -6.31
C CYS A 238 11.41 -8.54 -6.27
N GLU A 239 10.89 -9.35 -7.20
CA GLU A 239 10.95 -10.82 -7.32
C GLU A 239 12.35 -11.48 -7.29
N LYS A 240 13.45 -10.74 -7.06
CA LYS A 240 14.80 -11.31 -6.91
C LYS A 240 15.11 -11.85 -5.51
N MET A 241 14.11 -12.14 -4.67
CA MET A 241 14.35 -12.70 -3.34
C MET A 241 13.92 -14.16 -3.37
N ASP A 242 14.88 -15.09 -3.26
CA ASP A 242 14.73 -16.56 -3.30
C ASP A 242 13.84 -17.17 -2.19
N ASP A 243 13.01 -16.36 -1.52
CA ASP A 243 12.23 -16.72 -0.35
C ASP A 243 10.77 -16.32 -0.59
N GLU A 244 9.92 -17.28 -0.97
CA GLU A 244 8.49 -17.07 -1.30
C GLU A 244 7.69 -16.41 -0.16
N GLU A 245 8.21 -16.44 1.07
CA GLU A 245 7.59 -15.83 2.25
C GLU A 245 7.97 -14.34 2.46
N ASN A 246 8.97 -13.80 1.74
CA ASN A 246 9.48 -12.47 2.05
C ASN A 246 8.72 -11.36 1.33
N VAL A 247 7.98 -10.55 2.10
CA VAL A 247 7.28 -9.37 1.60
C VAL A 247 8.30 -8.27 1.28
N PRO A 248 8.34 -7.71 0.05
CA PRO A 248 9.26 -6.64 -0.30
C PRO A 248 9.04 -5.37 0.54
N GLN A 249 10.13 -4.72 0.98
CA GLN A 249 10.03 -3.49 1.78
C GLN A 249 9.23 -2.39 1.07
N MET A 250 9.35 -2.24 -0.25
CA MET A 250 8.56 -1.25 -1.01
C MET A 250 7.05 -1.52 -0.99
N LEU A 251 6.64 -2.78 -0.86
CA LEU A 251 5.22 -3.12 -0.70
C LEU A 251 4.72 -2.69 0.69
N VAL A 252 5.54 -2.86 1.72
CA VAL A 252 5.25 -2.37 3.07
C VAL A 252 5.18 -0.84 3.08
N ASP A 253 6.13 -0.17 2.42
CA ASP A 253 6.11 1.29 2.29
C ASP A 253 4.85 1.77 1.55
N PHE A 254 4.36 1.02 0.57
CA PHE A 254 3.07 1.28 -0.09
C PHE A 254 1.88 1.13 0.86
N TRP A 255 1.82 0.07 1.67
CA TRP A 255 0.77 -0.08 2.68
C TRP A 255 0.81 1.03 3.73
N GLU A 256 1.99 1.40 4.21
CA GLU A 256 2.21 2.52 5.15
C GLU A 256 1.77 3.87 4.55
N ALA A 257 2.15 4.13 3.30
CA ALA A 257 1.76 5.33 2.58
C ALA A 257 0.25 5.37 2.32
N ARG A 258 -0.35 4.23 1.92
CA ARG A 258 -1.79 4.14 1.68
C ARG A 258 -2.61 4.30 2.96
N LEU A 259 -2.13 3.79 4.09
CA LEU A 259 -2.73 4.04 5.40
C LEU A 259 -2.70 5.53 5.75
N SER A 260 -1.61 6.22 5.40
CA SER A 260 -1.45 7.65 5.67
C SER A 260 -2.44 8.54 4.90
N THR A 261 -3.06 8.02 3.84
CA THR A 261 -4.02 8.77 3.01
C THR A 261 -5.48 8.41 3.31
N TYR A 262 -5.78 7.92 4.52
CA TYR A 262 -7.14 7.68 5.03
C TYR A 262 -8.01 6.80 4.09
N PRO A 263 -7.69 5.50 3.96
CA PRO A 263 -8.43 4.59 3.11
C PRO A 263 -9.89 4.39 3.58
N PRO A 264 -10.80 3.98 2.67
CA PRO A 264 -12.15 3.55 3.07
C PRO A 264 -12.06 2.34 4.02
N GLU A 265 -13.05 2.16 4.89
CA GLU A 265 -13.02 1.16 5.98
C GLU A 265 -12.69 -0.27 5.51
N SER A 266 -13.20 -0.68 4.35
CA SER A 266 -12.92 -2.00 3.77
C SER A 266 -11.43 -2.21 3.45
N VAL A 267 -10.76 -1.17 2.95
CA VAL A 267 -9.33 -1.17 2.62
C VAL A 267 -8.50 -0.93 3.87
N LEU A 268 -8.98 -0.13 4.82
CA LEU A 268 -8.32 0.15 6.09
C LEU A 268 -8.04 -1.14 6.86
N GLN A 269 -9.04 -1.99 7.07
CA GLN A 269 -8.87 -3.23 7.84
C GLN A 269 -7.92 -4.22 7.17
N ASP A 270 -7.95 -4.32 5.84
CA ASP A 270 -7.04 -5.18 5.08
C ASP A 270 -5.58 -4.69 5.22
N ILE A 271 -5.33 -3.38 5.08
CA ILE A 271 -4.00 -2.79 5.27
C ILE A 271 -3.50 -2.97 6.70
N LEU A 272 -4.36 -2.75 7.71
CA LEU A 272 -4.01 -2.97 9.11
C LEU A 272 -3.62 -4.42 9.38
N PHE A 273 -4.33 -5.37 8.78
CA PHE A 273 -4.01 -6.79 8.86
C PHE A 273 -2.68 -7.14 8.23
N LYS A 274 -2.42 -6.64 7.02
CA LYS A 274 -1.16 -6.86 6.30
C LYS A 274 0.03 -6.27 7.05
N LEU A 275 -0.06 -5.02 7.51
CA LEU A 275 1.00 -4.35 8.27
C LEU A 275 1.26 -5.03 9.61
N THR A 276 0.21 -5.35 10.37
CA THR A 276 0.35 -6.02 11.68
C THR A 276 1.01 -7.39 11.52
N SER A 277 0.54 -8.18 10.55
CA SER A 277 1.10 -9.51 10.27
C SER A 277 2.58 -9.40 9.87
N TYR A 278 2.92 -8.45 9.01
CA TYR A 278 4.30 -8.20 8.60
C TYR A 278 5.20 -7.79 9.78
N TYR A 279 4.80 -6.79 10.57
CA TYR A 279 5.61 -6.33 11.70
C TYR A 279 5.80 -7.44 12.75
N VAL A 280 4.74 -8.20 13.07
CA VAL A 280 4.84 -9.35 13.98
C VAL A 280 5.82 -10.40 13.44
N TRP A 281 5.69 -10.76 12.16
CA TRP A 281 6.56 -11.73 11.50
C TRP A 281 8.04 -11.29 11.54
N ARG A 282 8.32 -10.02 11.24
CA ARG A 282 9.67 -9.43 11.32
C ARG A 282 10.24 -9.43 12.73
N ILE A 283 9.45 -9.05 13.73
CA ILE A 283 9.84 -9.06 15.15
C ILE A 283 10.21 -10.48 15.60
N CYS A 284 9.48 -11.49 15.15
CA CYS A 284 9.74 -12.89 15.49
C CYS A 284 10.96 -13.49 14.73
N ARG A 285 11.40 -12.88 13.63
CA ARG A 285 12.52 -13.35 12.78
C ARG A 285 13.57 -12.25 12.54
N PRO A 286 14.37 -11.86 13.53
CA PRO A 286 15.29 -10.72 13.43
C PRO A 286 16.52 -10.91 12.54
N HIS A 287 16.79 -12.13 12.06
CA HIS A 287 17.99 -12.46 11.27
C HIS A 287 17.87 -12.14 9.77
N HIS A 288 16.76 -11.55 9.32
CA HIS A 288 16.59 -11.16 7.93
C HIS A 288 17.25 -9.82 7.61
N LEU A 289 17.80 -9.69 6.39
CA LEU A 289 18.40 -8.45 5.89
C LEU A 289 17.45 -7.27 6.11
N CYS A 290 17.95 -6.30 6.87
CA CYS A 290 17.26 -5.08 7.29
C CYS A 290 17.29 -4.11 6.10
N VAL A 291 16.18 -3.96 5.37
CA VAL A 291 16.07 -3.01 4.25
C VAL A 291 15.52 -1.70 4.80
N LYS A 292 16.21 -0.59 4.50
CA LYS A 292 15.82 0.73 4.98
C LYS A 292 14.42 1.12 4.46
N PRO A 293 13.44 1.39 5.34
CA PRO A 293 12.11 1.82 4.94
C PRO A 293 12.12 3.27 4.41
N LEU A 294 11.10 3.63 3.62
CA LEU A 294 10.94 5.00 3.12
C LEU A 294 10.57 5.99 4.23
N LYS A 295 9.77 5.56 5.20
CA LYS A 295 9.36 6.36 6.35
C LYS A 295 9.85 5.74 7.66
N SER A 296 10.37 6.60 8.54
CA SER A 296 10.67 6.22 9.91
C SER A 296 9.39 6.07 10.75
N PRO A 297 9.45 5.41 11.92
CA PRO A 297 8.32 5.36 12.85
C PRO A 297 7.82 6.76 13.26
N GLU A 298 8.72 7.75 13.31
CA GLU A 298 8.38 9.14 13.62
C GLU A 298 7.63 9.81 12.46
N ASP A 299 8.09 9.60 11.22
CA ASP A 299 7.42 10.12 10.02
C ASP A 299 6.00 9.57 9.91
N LEU A 300 5.79 8.29 10.21
CA LEU A 300 4.47 7.65 10.18
C LEU A 300 3.51 8.26 11.21
N ARG A 301 3.97 8.46 12.44
CA ARG A 301 3.19 9.14 13.50
C ARG A 301 2.83 10.57 13.13
N ASN A 302 3.74 11.27 12.46
CA ASN A 302 3.53 12.65 12.05
C ASN A 302 2.64 12.76 10.79
N SER A 303 2.49 11.68 10.02
CA SER A 303 1.74 11.71 8.76
C SER A 303 0.27 11.29 8.88
N CYS A 304 -0.13 10.47 9.85
CA CYS A 304 -1.55 10.17 10.08
C CYS A 304 -1.88 9.76 11.52
N SER A 305 -3.16 9.87 11.89
CA SER A 305 -3.64 9.53 13.23
C SER A 305 -3.72 8.03 13.51
N HIS A 306 -3.61 7.17 12.48
CA HIS A 306 -3.61 5.71 12.64
C HIS A 306 -2.36 5.20 13.40
N PHE A 307 -1.28 5.97 13.37
CA PHE A 307 -0.06 5.74 14.13
C PHE A 307 -0.05 6.63 15.39
N GLY A 308 -0.35 6.03 16.53
CA GLY A 308 -0.47 6.72 17.81
C GLY A 308 0.87 7.08 18.45
N LEU A 309 0.83 7.94 19.47
CA LEU A 309 1.99 8.24 20.29
C LEU A 309 2.40 7.01 21.09
N ILE A 310 3.69 6.69 21.05
CA ILE A 310 4.25 5.61 21.86
C ILE A 310 4.29 6.08 23.31
N SER A 311 3.68 5.31 24.20
CA SER A 311 3.54 5.70 25.60
C SER A 311 4.92 5.79 26.28
N PRO A 312 5.18 6.84 27.10
CA PRO A 312 6.50 7.08 27.70
C PRO A 312 7.04 5.93 28.54
N TRP A 313 6.16 5.14 29.16
CA TRP A 313 6.54 3.99 29.99
C TRP A 313 7.23 2.87 29.22
N THR A 314 6.95 2.75 27.92
CA THR A 314 7.59 1.74 27.07
C THR A 314 9.10 1.96 27.00
N SER A 315 9.56 3.22 26.98
CA SER A 315 10.99 3.56 26.95
C SER A 315 11.77 3.03 28.15
N LYS A 316 11.11 2.90 29.32
CA LYS A 316 11.71 2.33 30.53
C LYS A 316 11.85 0.81 30.47
N MET A 317 11.05 0.14 29.63
CA MET A 317 11.14 -1.31 29.43
C MET A 317 12.15 -1.71 28.36
N MET A 318 12.60 -0.77 27.54
CA MET A 318 13.52 -1.05 26.45
C MET A 318 14.95 -1.17 26.99
N SER A 319 15.57 -2.35 26.85
CA SER A 319 17.01 -2.49 27.09
C SER A 319 17.79 -2.02 25.86
N LYS A 320 18.97 -1.42 26.05
CA LYS A 320 19.86 -1.03 24.94
C LYS A 320 20.44 -2.23 24.18
N GLU A 321 20.38 -3.42 24.79
CA GLU A 321 21.01 -4.66 24.32
C GLU A 321 20.05 -5.57 23.53
N SER A 322 18.74 -5.29 23.59
CA SER A 322 17.70 -6.15 23.00
C SER A 322 17.20 -5.72 21.62
N ALA A 323 17.93 -4.84 20.95
CA ALA A 323 17.46 -4.25 19.71
C ALA A 323 17.56 -5.22 18.53
N LEU A 324 16.46 -5.95 18.34
CA LEU A 324 15.86 -6.17 17.03
C LEU A 324 16.18 -4.97 16.12
N CYS A 325 16.72 -5.21 14.92
CA CYS A 325 17.36 -4.21 14.04
C CYS A 325 16.88 -2.77 14.28
N TYR A 326 17.66 -1.95 15.01
CA TYR A 326 17.35 -0.53 15.25
C TYR A 326 17.06 0.21 13.93
N ASP A 327 17.68 -0.23 12.83
CA ASP A 327 17.61 0.44 11.53
C ASP A 327 16.27 0.23 10.79
N CYS A 328 15.51 -0.85 11.05
CA CYS A 328 14.20 -1.04 10.40
C CYS A 328 13.01 -0.50 11.23
N GLY A 329 13.14 -0.48 12.55
CA GLY A 329 12.16 0.14 13.45
C GLY A 329 10.76 -0.50 13.47
N GLU A 330 10.56 -1.73 12.96
CA GLU A 330 9.23 -2.37 12.89
C GLU A 330 8.57 -2.52 14.26
N PHE A 331 9.38 -2.74 15.29
CA PHE A 331 8.93 -2.77 16.67
C PHE A 331 8.22 -1.47 17.08
N PHE A 332 8.84 -0.32 16.81
CA PHE A 332 8.26 0.99 17.11
C PHE A 332 7.06 1.28 16.19
N LYS A 333 7.09 0.83 14.93
CA LYS A 333 5.93 0.93 14.02
C LYS A 333 4.73 0.15 14.57
N LEU A 334 4.93 -1.06 15.09
CA LEU A 334 3.86 -1.87 15.70
C LEU A 334 3.33 -1.25 17.00
N GLN A 335 4.21 -0.78 17.89
CA GLN A 335 3.77 -0.07 19.11
C GLN A 335 2.93 1.16 18.76
N SER A 336 3.38 1.97 17.80
CA SER A 336 2.66 3.13 17.29
C SER A 336 1.29 2.74 16.71
N LEU A 337 1.22 1.67 15.92
CA LEU A 337 -0.03 1.18 15.34
C LEU A 337 -1.03 0.73 16.42
N LEU A 338 -0.56 0.02 17.44
CA LEU A 338 -1.36 -0.43 18.59
C LEU A 338 -1.85 0.73 19.46
N SER A 339 -1.05 1.79 19.58
CA SER A 339 -1.42 3.04 20.23
C SER A 339 -2.42 3.87 19.41
N GLY A 340 -2.63 3.53 18.14
CA GLY A 340 -3.58 4.19 17.25
C GLY A 340 -5.04 3.89 17.59
N PRO A 341 -5.99 4.77 17.19
CA PRO A 341 -7.41 4.58 17.47
C PRO A 341 -8.07 3.55 16.55
N SER A 342 -7.49 3.28 15.37
CA SER A 342 -8.14 2.52 14.29
C SER A 342 -7.99 1.01 14.41
N MET A 343 -7.10 0.54 15.29
CA MET A 343 -6.86 -0.88 15.49
C MET A 343 -7.76 -1.43 16.61
N ASP A 344 -8.66 -2.35 16.26
CA ASP A 344 -9.34 -3.21 17.23
C ASP A 344 -8.41 -4.38 17.58
N VAL A 345 -7.70 -4.23 18.70
CA VAL A 345 -6.74 -5.21 19.21
C VAL A 345 -7.34 -6.62 19.31
N LYS A 346 -8.65 -6.76 19.58
CA LYS A 346 -9.30 -8.07 19.71
C LYS A 346 -9.17 -8.91 18.44
N LEU A 347 -9.25 -8.29 17.26
CA LEU A 347 -9.14 -8.97 15.97
C LEU A 347 -7.72 -9.50 15.71
N PHE A 348 -6.70 -8.82 16.26
CA PHE A 348 -5.30 -9.11 16.01
C PHE A 348 -4.63 -9.95 17.12
N LEU A 349 -5.34 -10.27 18.21
CA LEU A 349 -4.82 -11.06 19.32
C LEU A 349 -4.15 -12.38 18.91
N PRO A 350 -4.66 -13.17 17.93
CA PRO A 350 -4.00 -14.40 17.52
C PRO A 350 -2.58 -14.17 16.99
N PHE A 351 -2.35 -13.09 16.25
CA PHE A 351 -1.04 -12.73 15.70
C PHE A 351 -0.12 -12.19 16.80
N LEU A 352 -0.64 -11.30 17.64
CA LEU A 352 0.14 -10.64 18.68
C LEU A 352 0.67 -11.63 19.74
N LYS A 353 -0.08 -12.72 20.00
CA LYS A 353 0.34 -13.81 20.87
C LYS A 353 1.56 -14.60 20.38
N LEU A 354 1.91 -14.49 19.09
CA LEU A 354 3.10 -15.15 18.53
C LEU A 354 4.40 -14.51 19.00
N ILE A 355 4.35 -13.25 19.45
CA ILE A 355 5.52 -12.54 19.95
C ILE A 355 5.92 -13.13 21.31
N PRO A 356 7.18 -13.57 21.52
CA PRO A 356 7.61 -14.15 22.79
C PRO A 356 7.61 -13.12 23.94
N GLU A 357 7.21 -13.53 25.15
CA GLU A 357 7.23 -12.69 26.37
C GLU A 357 8.59 -12.68 27.10
N ASP A 358 9.61 -13.30 26.49
CA ASP A 358 10.91 -13.52 27.14
C ASP A 358 11.73 -12.23 27.28
N ASN A 359 11.53 -11.27 26.38
CA ASN A 359 12.24 -10.00 26.36
C ASN A 359 11.32 -8.86 26.85
N ASN A 360 11.83 -7.96 27.70
CA ASN A 360 11.10 -6.79 28.20
C ASN A 360 10.57 -5.88 27.08
N SER A 361 11.31 -5.75 25.97
CA SER A 361 10.81 -5.03 24.78
C SER A 361 9.54 -5.70 24.23
N CYS A 362 9.56 -7.01 24.02
CA CYS A 362 8.39 -7.74 23.51
C CYS A 362 7.22 -7.76 24.51
N LEU A 363 7.52 -7.85 25.81
CA LEU A 363 6.53 -7.74 26.89
C LEU A 363 5.77 -6.40 26.83
N SER A 364 6.42 -5.30 26.42
CA SER A 364 5.73 -4.01 26.28
C SER A 364 4.60 -4.04 25.24
N ILE A 365 4.71 -4.84 24.17
CA ILE A 365 3.64 -5.02 23.17
C ILE A 365 2.46 -5.75 23.81
N HIS A 366 2.71 -6.82 24.58
CA HIS A 366 1.67 -7.55 25.29
C HIS A 366 0.94 -6.70 26.32
N ILE A 367 1.69 -5.86 27.05
CA ILE A 367 1.10 -4.90 27.99
C ILE A 367 0.26 -3.85 27.26
N LEU A 368 0.72 -3.30 26.14
CA LEU A 368 -0.09 -2.38 25.31
C LEU A 368 -1.40 -3.05 24.87
N CYS A 369 -1.34 -4.30 24.43
CA CYS A 369 -2.53 -5.06 24.04
C CYS A 369 -3.49 -5.27 25.21
N ALA A 370 -2.99 -5.72 26.37
CA ALA A 370 -3.79 -5.90 27.59
C ALA A 370 -4.42 -4.57 28.05
N THR A 371 -3.69 -3.46 27.93
CA THR A 371 -4.18 -2.12 28.25
C THR A 371 -5.34 -1.70 27.35
N ARG A 372 -5.23 -1.94 26.04
CA ARG A 372 -6.32 -1.67 25.07
C ARG A 372 -7.56 -2.53 25.33
N LEU A 373 -7.38 -3.69 25.97
CA LEU A 373 -8.46 -4.56 26.44
C LEU A 373 -8.96 -4.23 27.85
N MET A 374 -8.50 -3.12 28.45
CA MET A 374 -8.84 -2.68 29.81
C MET A 374 -8.40 -3.69 30.90
N GLN A 375 -7.39 -4.52 30.64
CA GLN A 375 -6.84 -5.51 31.58
C GLN A 375 -5.69 -4.92 32.41
N TYR A 376 -5.93 -3.78 33.06
CA TYR A 376 -4.92 -3.01 33.79
C TYR A 376 -4.27 -3.80 34.93
N GLU A 377 -5.05 -4.58 35.70
CA GLU A 377 -4.54 -5.38 36.82
C GLU A 377 -3.47 -6.39 36.36
N LYS A 378 -3.78 -7.15 35.31
CA LYS A 378 -2.83 -8.12 34.72
C LYS A 378 -1.57 -7.45 34.18
N SER A 379 -1.73 -6.26 33.58
CA SER A 379 -0.59 -5.47 33.11
C SER A 379 0.32 -5.04 34.26
N ILE A 380 -0.26 -4.57 35.37
CA ILE A 380 0.48 -4.13 36.56
C ILE A 380 1.21 -5.32 37.22
N GLU A 381 0.55 -6.46 37.36
CA GLU A 381 1.16 -7.70 37.91
C GLU A 381 2.38 -8.12 37.09
N LYS A 382 2.23 -8.23 35.75
CA LYS A 382 3.33 -8.57 34.84
C LYS A 382 4.47 -7.55 34.89
N LEU A 383 4.15 -6.26 35.01
CA LEU A 383 5.16 -5.21 35.14
C LEU A 383 5.92 -5.31 36.46
N LEU A 384 5.24 -5.57 37.58
CA LEU A 384 5.88 -5.75 38.89
C LEU A 384 6.81 -6.97 38.91
N ASP A 385 6.49 -8.02 38.15
CA ASP A 385 7.33 -9.23 38.04
C ASP A 385 8.59 -9.02 37.21
N ARG A 386 8.49 -8.30 36.09
CA ARG A 386 9.54 -8.27 35.05
C ARG A 386 10.24 -6.92 34.90
N CYS A 387 9.56 -5.81 35.16
CA CYS A 387 10.08 -4.45 34.99
C CYS A 387 9.39 -3.45 35.96
N PRO A 388 9.68 -3.55 37.28
CA PRO A 388 9.00 -2.74 38.29
C PRO A 388 9.21 -1.23 38.10
N GLU A 389 10.32 -0.83 37.48
CA GLU A 389 10.68 0.57 37.16
C GLU A 389 9.69 1.26 36.21
N ALA A 390 8.99 0.47 35.39
CA ALA A 390 8.01 0.98 34.43
C ALA A 390 6.60 1.12 35.03
N VAL A 391 6.28 0.45 36.14
CA VAL A 391 4.93 0.35 36.73
C VAL A 391 4.31 1.73 37.01
N ILE A 392 5.05 2.62 37.67
CA ILE A 392 4.56 3.96 38.01
C ILE A 392 4.32 4.80 36.77
N SER A 393 5.22 4.69 35.79
CA SER A 393 5.08 5.42 34.52
C SER A 393 3.90 4.91 33.71
N TYR A 394 3.69 3.60 33.71
CA TYR A 394 2.56 2.92 33.07
C TYR A 394 1.25 3.37 33.69
N ALA A 395 1.14 3.21 35.01
CA ALA A 395 -0.09 3.54 35.71
C ALA A 395 -0.43 5.03 35.58
N LYS A 396 0.57 5.94 35.59
CA LYS A 396 0.36 7.39 35.39
C LYS A 396 -0.24 7.72 34.02
N HIS A 397 0.17 6.98 32.99
CA HIS A 397 -0.16 7.30 31.61
C HIS A 397 -1.43 6.58 31.12
N GLU A 398 -1.61 5.31 31.52
CA GLU A 398 -2.66 4.44 30.98
C GLU A 398 -3.90 4.33 31.87
N VAL A 399 -3.75 4.50 33.19
CA VAL A 399 -4.87 4.41 34.14
C VAL A 399 -5.56 5.78 34.22
N LYS A 400 -6.58 5.95 33.38
CA LYS A 400 -7.39 7.18 33.29
C LYS A 400 -8.34 7.33 34.48
N GLU A 401 -8.98 8.50 34.59
CA GLU A 401 -9.86 8.90 35.70
C GLU A 401 -10.88 7.85 36.16
N GLY A 402 -11.44 7.06 35.25
CA GLY A 402 -12.43 6.02 35.58
C GLY A 402 -11.87 4.73 36.16
N SER A 403 -10.55 4.56 36.28
CA SER A 403 -9.92 3.34 36.81
C SER A 403 -8.80 3.66 37.82
N ARG A 404 -8.80 4.89 38.37
CA ARG A 404 -7.80 5.31 39.36
C ARG A 404 -7.85 4.47 40.64
N ASP A 405 -8.97 3.81 40.90
CA ASP A 405 -9.15 2.90 42.02
C ASP A 405 -8.21 1.70 42.03
N ILE A 406 -7.71 1.31 40.86
CA ILE A 406 -6.68 0.29 40.72
C ILE A 406 -5.40 0.68 41.49
N TRP A 407 -5.10 1.97 41.65
CA TRP A 407 -3.92 2.42 42.39
C TRP A 407 -3.97 2.04 43.86
N TRP A 408 -5.09 2.27 44.53
CA TRP A 408 -5.23 2.03 45.96
C TRP A 408 -5.82 0.66 46.30
N ASN A 409 -6.62 0.06 45.41
CA ASN A 409 -7.20 -1.25 45.64
C ASN A 409 -6.29 -2.41 45.21
N MET A 410 -5.34 -2.18 44.29
CA MET A 410 -4.50 -3.24 43.73
C MET A 410 -3.00 -2.92 43.82
N LEU A 411 -2.53 -1.80 43.26
CA LEU A 411 -1.09 -1.51 43.19
C LEU A 411 -0.47 -1.29 44.57
N LEU A 412 -1.11 -0.50 45.45
CA LEU A 412 -0.62 -0.22 46.79
C LEU A 412 -0.52 -1.50 47.66
N PRO A 413 -1.58 -2.33 47.80
CA PRO A 413 -1.48 -3.60 48.52
C PRO A 413 -0.41 -4.53 47.97
N GLU A 414 -0.29 -4.63 46.64
CA GLU A 414 0.66 -5.52 46.00
C GLU A 414 2.12 -5.09 46.22
N LEU A 415 2.41 -3.78 46.16
CA LEU A 415 3.73 -3.24 46.50
C LEU A 415 4.10 -3.52 47.96
N CYS A 416 3.15 -3.32 48.90
CA CYS A 416 3.35 -3.63 50.31
C CYS A 416 3.59 -5.13 50.54
N ASN A 417 2.86 -6.01 49.85
CA ASN A 417 3.09 -7.46 49.90
C ASN A 417 4.49 -7.83 49.41
N ARG A 418 4.90 -7.32 48.24
CA ARG A 418 6.19 -7.64 47.63
C ARG A 418 7.37 -7.18 48.47
N ILE A 419 7.34 -5.96 48.99
CA ILE A 419 8.38 -5.42 49.89
C ILE A 419 8.51 -6.26 51.18
N ARG A 420 7.40 -6.78 51.70
CA ARG A 420 7.41 -7.68 52.87
C ARG A 420 8.00 -9.05 52.56
N SER A 421 7.78 -9.55 51.34
CA SER A 421 8.21 -10.89 50.92
C SER A 421 9.66 -10.96 50.40
N ILE A 422 10.20 -9.88 49.84
CA ILE A 422 11.50 -9.84 49.17
C ILE A 422 12.58 -9.28 50.13
N GLN A 423 13.65 -10.05 50.38
CA GLN A 423 14.75 -9.64 51.27
C GLN A 423 15.91 -8.93 50.53
N SER A 424 15.95 -8.93 49.19
CA SER A 424 17.01 -8.32 48.38
C SER A 424 16.45 -7.61 47.14
N ASN A 425 16.89 -6.37 46.87
CA ASN A 425 16.38 -5.41 45.86
C ASN A 425 15.03 -4.72 46.18
N ASN A 426 14.87 -4.27 47.43
CA ASN A 426 13.71 -3.47 47.83
C ASN A 426 13.76 -2.02 47.37
N GLU A 427 14.88 -1.48 46.89
CA GLU A 427 14.99 -0.06 46.56
C GLU A 427 14.03 0.39 45.46
N VAL A 428 13.88 -0.40 44.38
CA VAL A 428 12.97 -0.09 43.27
C VAL A 428 11.51 -0.16 43.70
N PHE A 429 11.14 -1.17 44.49
CA PHE A 429 9.79 -1.32 45.02
C PHE A 429 9.46 -0.26 46.07
N ILE A 430 10.41 0.10 46.95
CA ILE A 430 10.25 1.19 47.92
C ILE A 430 10.11 2.53 47.19
N SER A 431 10.92 2.79 46.15
CA SER A 431 10.76 3.98 45.33
C SER A 431 9.38 4.03 44.66
N SER A 432 8.94 2.91 44.10
CA SER A 432 7.61 2.80 43.47
C SER A 432 6.48 2.99 44.48
N LEU A 433 6.62 2.46 45.70
CA LEU A 433 5.68 2.66 46.79
C LEU A 433 5.58 4.12 47.20
N LYS A 434 6.72 4.81 47.36
CA LYS A 434 6.75 6.25 47.67
C LYS A 434 6.03 7.06 46.59
N ASP A 435 6.35 6.82 45.32
CA ASP A 435 5.71 7.52 44.19
C ASP A 435 4.20 7.25 44.11
N THR A 436 3.77 6.02 44.44
CA THR A 436 2.34 5.64 44.51
C THR A 436 1.64 6.40 45.63
N LEU A 437 2.26 6.47 46.81
CA LEU A 437 1.71 7.20 47.96
C LEU A 437 1.63 8.72 47.72
N GLU A 438 2.59 9.31 47.01
CA GLU A 438 2.52 10.72 46.60
C GLU A 438 1.31 10.99 45.71
N MET A 439 1.02 10.09 44.77
CA MET A 439 -0.15 10.23 43.91
C MET A 439 -1.45 10.04 44.69
N ILE A 440 -1.56 8.98 45.50
CA ILE A 440 -2.74 8.73 46.32
C ILE A 440 -3.02 9.92 47.24
N ALA A 441 -1.98 10.51 47.83
CA ALA A 441 -2.09 11.71 48.65
C ALA A 441 -2.52 12.96 47.86
N MET A 442 -2.39 12.98 46.53
CA MET A 442 -2.89 14.06 45.68
C MET A 442 -4.34 13.84 45.24
N GLU A 443 -4.75 12.58 45.04
CA GLU A 443 -6.03 12.22 44.40
C GLU A 443 -7.14 11.87 45.40
N LEU A 444 -6.80 11.30 46.57
CA LEU A 444 -7.79 10.87 47.56
C LEU A 444 -7.99 11.89 48.69
N ASP A 445 -9.21 11.92 49.21
CA ASP A 445 -9.53 12.57 50.47
C ASP A 445 -8.96 11.81 51.67
N THR A 446 -8.79 12.50 52.79
CA THR A 446 -8.05 11.95 53.94
C THR A 446 -8.69 10.67 54.47
N LYS A 447 -10.03 10.61 54.43
CA LYS A 447 -10.80 9.44 54.84
C LYS A 447 -10.57 8.26 53.90
N ASP A 448 -10.60 8.50 52.60
CA ASP A 448 -10.45 7.44 51.60
C ASP A 448 -9.00 6.96 51.51
N PHE A 449 -8.02 7.84 51.73
CA PHE A 449 -6.63 7.45 51.87
C PHE A 449 -6.42 6.58 53.11
N LEU A 450 -6.99 6.93 54.26
CA LEU A 450 -6.91 6.07 55.46
C LEU A 450 -7.53 4.68 55.22
N ASN A 451 -8.62 4.59 54.47
CA ASN A 451 -9.27 3.33 54.12
C ASN A 451 -8.45 2.47 53.13
N ALA A 452 -7.55 3.09 52.37
CA ALA A 452 -6.69 2.41 51.40
C ALA A 452 -5.38 1.86 52.02
N LEU A 453 -5.03 2.30 53.23
CA LEU A 453 -3.80 1.85 53.89
C LEU A 453 -3.93 0.41 54.41
N PRO A 454 -2.84 -0.37 54.41
CA PRO A 454 -2.86 -1.71 54.99
C PRO A 454 -3.12 -1.66 56.51
N ASP A 455 -3.96 -2.58 57.00
CA ASP A 455 -4.34 -2.71 58.43
C ASP A 455 -3.19 -3.17 59.36
N ASP A 456 -1.97 -3.26 58.85
CA ASP A 456 -0.83 -3.90 59.52
C ASP A 456 -0.09 -3.01 60.54
N GLY A 457 -0.59 -1.79 60.77
CA GLY A 457 -0.11 -0.91 61.83
C GLY A 457 1.21 -0.19 61.54
N THR A 458 1.77 -0.28 60.32
CA THR A 458 3.03 0.39 59.95
C THR A 458 2.84 1.88 59.61
N ALA A 459 2.09 2.62 60.44
CA ALA A 459 1.68 3.99 60.15
C ALA A 459 2.87 4.96 59.93
N ALA A 460 4.01 4.70 60.58
CA ALA A 460 5.18 5.59 60.55
C ALA A 460 5.71 5.90 59.14
N PHE A 461 5.66 4.92 58.22
CA PHE A 461 6.11 5.12 56.83
C PHE A 461 5.13 5.97 56.02
N PHE A 462 3.83 5.87 56.31
CA PHE A 462 2.76 6.55 55.57
C PHE A 462 2.44 7.96 56.11
N LEU A 463 2.80 8.26 57.37
CA LEU A 463 2.54 9.55 58.04
C LEU A 463 2.99 10.78 57.24
N PRO A 464 4.18 10.84 56.61
CA PRO A 464 4.58 12.01 55.83
C PRO A 464 3.62 12.34 54.68
N TYR A 465 3.04 11.33 54.05
CA TYR A 465 2.12 11.48 52.92
C TYR A 465 0.73 11.93 53.38
N LEU A 466 0.23 11.37 54.49
CA LEU A 466 -1.01 11.81 55.15
C LEU A 466 -0.93 13.27 55.61
N LEU A 467 0.22 13.67 56.19
CA LEU A 467 0.46 15.05 56.62
C LEU A 467 0.58 16.04 55.46
N ASN A 468 1.15 15.62 54.33
CA ASN A 468 1.24 16.47 53.14
C ASN A 468 -0.15 16.73 52.53
N GLN A 469 -1.01 15.70 52.53
CA GLN A 469 -2.39 15.78 52.07
C GLN A 469 -3.24 16.70 52.97
N SER A 470 -3.12 16.56 54.29
CA SER A 470 -3.86 17.43 55.24
C SER A 470 -3.39 18.89 55.19
N LYS A 471 -2.10 19.14 54.97
CA LYS A 471 -1.55 20.50 54.79
C LYS A 471 -2.05 21.18 53.51
N LYS A 472 -2.18 20.46 52.39
CA LYS A 472 -2.73 21.03 51.13
C LYS A 472 -4.18 21.48 51.27
N LYS A 473 -5.00 20.80 52.09
CA LYS A 473 -6.38 21.23 52.39
C LYS A 473 -6.47 22.46 53.30
N LEU A 474 -5.38 22.85 53.97
CA LEU A 474 -5.29 24.05 54.80
C LEU A 474 -4.80 25.29 54.01
N THR A 475 -4.33 25.10 52.77
CA THR A 475 -3.80 26.17 51.89
C THR A 475 -4.65 26.43 50.64
N VAL A 476 -5.74 25.69 50.44
CA VAL A 476 -6.86 26.06 49.55
C VAL A 476 -7.97 26.64 50.43
#